data_AF-A0A2D8HLN1-F1
#
_entry.id   AF-A0A2D8HLN1-F1
#
_cell.length_a   1.000
_cell.length_b   1.000
_cell.length_c   1.000
_cell.angle_alpha   90.00
_cell.angle_beta   90.00
_cell.angle_gamma   90.00
#
_symmetry.space_group_name_H-M   'P 1'
#
loop_
_entity.id
_entity.type
_entity.pdbx_description
1 polymer ?
#
loop_
_entity_poly.entity_id
_entity_poly.type
_entity_poly.pdbx_seq_one_letter_code
_entity_poly.pdbx_strand_id
1 'polypeptide(L)'
;MFIQTLPHENEDRMKFMPGRQVLASGSVLLDDAEEARVRSPLAKRLFDIPGIRAVELGEDYVTIIKQPDAEQKILWIQLKPMVLAAIMDHYMSGMPVLNGDTPKTSGSYSEDDQKIVDAIVELVSTRVQPQLAQDGGDVAFKSYDPSEGLVTLEMDSRGLSTPAFGTQIKIENTLKHHVPEVKRVRFERMIDEAAAETTDRPGLQTDEAERIQVLLETRINPAIAAHGGYISLIDVQGDTAYVEMAGGCQGCGMADATLKQGIEVEIKSAVPTIERVLDVTDHAGGTNPYYSGY
;
A
#
# COMPACT_ATOMS: atom_id res chain seq x y z
N MET A 1 32.36 -1.54 5.28
CA MET A 1 30.90 -1.67 5.09
C MET A 1 30.69 -2.56 3.87
N PHE A 2 29.78 -3.52 3.91
CA PHE A 2 29.51 -4.42 2.78
C PHE A 2 28.07 -4.21 2.32
N ILE A 3 27.90 -3.81 1.05
CA ILE A 3 26.60 -3.49 0.47
C ILE A 3 26.23 -4.63 -0.48
N GLN A 4 25.12 -5.31 -0.25
CA GLN A 4 24.60 -6.31 -1.18
C GLN A 4 23.79 -5.60 -2.28
N THR A 5 23.83 -6.12 -3.49
CA THR A 5 23.03 -5.58 -4.61
C THR A 5 22.10 -6.65 -5.10
N LEU A 6 20.81 -6.34 -5.14
CA LEU A 6 19.77 -7.23 -5.63
C LEU A 6 19.27 -6.69 -6.98
N PRO A 7 19.24 -7.54 -8.03
CA PRO A 7 18.60 -7.17 -9.28
C PRO A 7 17.09 -6.95 -9.04
N HIS A 8 16.49 -6.11 -9.87
CA HIS A 8 15.05 -5.87 -9.88
C HIS A 8 14.49 -6.34 -11.23
N GLU A 9 13.22 -6.71 -11.27
CA GLU A 9 12.55 -7.16 -12.51
C GLU A 9 12.52 -6.06 -13.59
N ASN A 10 12.15 -4.85 -13.19
CA ASN A 10 12.41 -3.63 -13.97
C ASN A 10 13.92 -3.39 -14.16
N GLU A 11 14.38 -3.44 -15.40
CA GLU A 11 15.79 -3.24 -15.78
C GLU A 11 16.34 -1.83 -15.45
N ASP A 12 15.47 -0.86 -15.22
CA ASP A 12 15.82 0.50 -14.80
C ASP A 12 15.96 0.65 -13.29
N ARG A 13 15.68 -0.41 -12.51
CA ARG A 13 15.77 -0.40 -11.04
C ARG A 13 16.85 -1.35 -10.53
N MET A 14 17.50 -0.96 -9.43
CA MET A 14 18.39 -1.84 -8.69
C MET A 14 18.35 -1.52 -7.20
N LYS A 15 18.24 -2.57 -6.38
CA LYS A 15 18.16 -2.46 -4.92
C LYS A 15 19.55 -2.69 -4.31
N PHE A 16 19.91 -1.83 -3.37
CA PHE A 16 21.17 -1.84 -2.63
C PHE A 16 20.85 -2.01 -1.15
N MET A 17 21.40 -3.03 -0.51
CA MET A 17 21.23 -3.36 0.91
C MET A 17 22.49 -2.94 1.66
N PRO A 18 22.52 -1.81 2.37
CA PRO A 18 23.74 -1.32 3.01
C PRO A 18 24.15 -2.13 4.24
N GLY A 19 23.28 -3.05 4.71
CA GLY A 19 23.47 -3.82 5.94
C GLY A 19 23.34 -2.97 7.21
N ARG A 20 22.70 -1.81 7.09
CA ARG A 20 22.41 -0.85 8.15
C ARG A 20 21.03 -0.26 7.91
N GLN A 21 20.40 0.20 8.99
CA GLN A 21 19.16 0.95 8.90
C GLN A 21 19.36 2.21 8.03
N VAL A 22 18.44 2.42 7.09
CA VAL A 22 18.35 3.57 6.19
C VAL A 22 17.27 4.52 6.72
N LEU A 23 16.05 4.01 6.92
CA LEU A 23 14.94 4.72 7.58
C LEU A 23 14.49 4.01 8.84
N ALA A 24 13.85 4.76 9.76
CA ALA A 24 13.29 4.21 10.98
C ALA A 24 12.11 3.25 10.70
N SER A 25 11.24 3.64 9.76
CA SER A 25 10.10 2.85 9.31
C SER A 25 9.63 3.31 7.92
N GLY A 26 9.04 2.40 7.17
CA GLY A 26 8.44 2.67 5.86
C GLY A 26 9.45 2.97 4.76
N SER A 27 8.96 3.56 3.66
CA SER A 27 9.77 3.92 2.51
C SER A 27 9.42 5.29 1.96
N VAL A 28 10.37 5.85 1.22
CA VAL A 28 10.30 7.18 0.65
C VAL A 28 10.82 7.14 -0.76
N LEU A 29 9.98 7.49 -1.72
CA LEU A 29 10.41 7.79 -3.07
C LEU A 29 10.79 9.27 -3.20
N LEU A 30 11.99 9.53 -3.71
CA LEU A 30 12.51 10.83 -4.07
C LEU A 30 12.67 10.86 -5.59
N ASP A 31 11.83 11.60 -6.29
CA ASP A 31 11.84 11.74 -7.75
C ASP A 31 12.09 13.19 -8.22
N ASP A 32 11.96 14.17 -7.33
CA ASP A 32 12.46 15.54 -7.51
C ASP A 32 13.89 15.69 -6.95
N ALA A 33 14.86 15.95 -7.84
CA ALA A 33 16.27 16.03 -7.47
C ALA A 33 16.60 17.23 -6.57
N GLU A 34 15.94 18.38 -6.74
CA GLU A 34 16.21 19.58 -5.94
C GLU A 34 15.69 19.40 -4.51
N GLU A 35 14.47 18.88 -4.35
CA GLU A 35 13.90 18.56 -3.04
C GLU A 35 14.73 17.47 -2.33
N ALA A 36 15.07 16.40 -3.05
CA ALA A 36 15.84 15.28 -2.50
C ALA A 36 17.20 15.71 -1.95
N ARG A 37 17.89 16.65 -2.63
CA ARG A 37 19.18 17.19 -2.21
C ARG A 37 19.11 17.95 -0.89
N VAL A 38 17.97 18.60 -0.62
CA VAL A 38 17.72 19.32 0.64
C VAL A 38 17.33 18.32 1.74
N ARG A 39 16.45 17.36 1.40
CA ARG A 39 15.81 16.45 2.35
C ARG A 39 16.70 15.30 2.80
N SER A 40 17.68 14.89 1.99
CA SER A 40 18.52 13.74 2.29
C SER A 40 19.99 13.97 1.88
N PRO A 41 20.94 13.99 2.83
CA PRO A 41 22.37 14.00 2.49
C PRO A 41 22.82 12.74 1.73
N LEU A 42 22.08 11.63 1.86
CA LEU A 42 22.30 10.43 1.05
C LEU A 42 21.79 10.62 -0.37
N ALA A 43 20.52 11.05 -0.53
CA ALA A 43 19.95 11.28 -1.85
C ALA A 43 20.69 12.36 -2.62
N LYS A 44 21.17 13.42 -1.95
CA LYS A 44 22.05 14.42 -2.57
C LYS A 44 23.21 13.79 -3.33
N ARG A 45 23.96 12.90 -2.66
CA ARG A 45 25.10 12.20 -3.28
C ARG A 45 24.69 11.28 -4.41
N LEU A 46 23.52 10.66 -4.30
CA LEU A 46 22.99 9.77 -5.32
C LEU A 46 22.56 10.58 -6.55
N PHE A 47 21.81 11.66 -6.38
CA PHE A 47 21.40 12.56 -7.47
C PHE A 47 22.56 13.33 -8.13
N ASP A 48 23.74 13.37 -7.52
CA ASP A 48 24.96 13.89 -8.16
C ASP A 48 25.57 12.88 -9.17
N ILE A 49 25.11 11.62 -9.16
CA ILE A 49 25.51 10.59 -10.13
C ILE A 49 24.66 10.78 -11.42
N PRO A 50 25.29 11.04 -12.57
CA PRO A 50 24.56 11.17 -13.83
C PRO A 50 23.77 9.91 -14.18
N GLY A 51 22.52 10.09 -14.61
CA GLY A 51 21.65 9.01 -15.04
C GLY A 51 20.70 8.47 -13.97
N ILE A 52 20.76 8.96 -12.72
CA ILE A 52 19.76 8.65 -11.70
C ILE A 52 18.54 9.55 -11.89
N ARG A 53 17.36 8.93 -12.06
CA ARG A 53 16.06 9.60 -12.15
C ARG A 53 15.42 9.77 -10.79
N ALA A 54 15.45 8.72 -9.98
CA ALA A 54 14.80 8.70 -8.67
C ALA A 54 15.55 7.77 -7.71
N VAL A 55 15.38 8.04 -6.42
CA VAL A 55 15.97 7.28 -5.32
C VAL A 55 14.86 6.94 -4.35
N GLU A 56 14.75 5.68 -3.99
CA GLU A 56 13.86 5.23 -2.94
C GLU A 56 14.68 4.79 -1.74
N LEU A 57 14.31 5.26 -0.56
CA LEU A 57 14.92 4.92 0.72
C LEU A 57 13.90 4.09 1.50
N GLY A 58 14.21 2.83 1.79
CA GLY A 58 13.40 1.97 2.65
C GLY A 58 13.99 1.85 4.05
N GLU A 59 13.52 0.90 4.85
CA GLU A 59 14.01 0.69 6.22
C GLU A 59 15.47 0.22 6.25
N ASP A 60 15.86 -0.70 5.36
CA ASP A 60 17.19 -1.31 5.31
C ASP A 60 17.79 -1.33 3.89
N TYR A 61 17.15 -0.62 2.96
CA TYR A 61 17.50 -0.64 1.55
C TYR A 61 17.47 0.74 0.88
N VAL A 62 18.18 0.83 -0.24
CA VAL A 62 18.16 1.97 -1.17
C VAL A 62 17.91 1.43 -2.57
N THR A 63 16.85 1.88 -3.24
CA THR A 63 16.58 1.52 -4.63
C THR A 63 16.90 2.70 -5.54
N ILE A 64 17.71 2.46 -6.57
CA ILE A 64 18.03 3.45 -7.59
C ILE A 64 17.18 3.18 -8.82
N ILE A 65 16.58 4.24 -9.37
CA ILE A 65 15.87 4.22 -10.64
C ILE A 65 16.64 5.06 -11.64
N LYS A 66 17.13 4.47 -12.73
CA LYS A 66 17.83 5.21 -13.80
C LYS A 66 16.85 5.92 -14.74
N GLN A 67 17.35 6.90 -15.48
CA GLN A 67 16.58 7.57 -16.53
C GLN A 67 16.21 6.57 -17.65
N PRO A 68 14.98 6.65 -18.22
CA PRO A 68 14.57 5.81 -19.34
C PRO A 68 15.47 6.07 -20.55
N ASP A 69 15.83 5.00 -21.24
CA ASP A 69 16.79 5.04 -22.34
C ASP A 69 16.19 5.69 -23.59
N ALA A 70 16.61 6.91 -23.94
CA ALA A 70 16.17 7.58 -25.17
C ALA A 70 17.18 7.45 -26.34
N GLU A 71 18.48 7.23 -26.07
CA GLU A 71 19.51 7.16 -27.12
C GLU A 71 20.90 6.72 -26.60
N GLN A 72 21.13 6.65 -25.28
CA GLN A 72 22.40 6.23 -24.67
C GLN A 72 22.13 5.31 -23.49
N LYS A 73 22.30 4.01 -23.73
CA LYS A 73 22.05 2.93 -22.78
C LYS A 73 22.97 3.06 -21.56
N ILE A 74 22.52 3.75 -20.52
CA ILE A 74 23.22 3.79 -19.22
C ILE A 74 23.15 2.39 -18.62
N LEU A 75 24.31 1.71 -18.56
CA LEU A 75 24.41 0.34 -18.07
C LEU A 75 24.69 0.33 -16.58
N TRP A 76 24.06 -0.61 -15.86
CA TRP A 76 24.31 -0.83 -14.43
C TRP A 76 25.77 -1.08 -14.10
N ILE A 77 26.56 -1.64 -15.01
CA ILE A 77 28.00 -1.84 -14.81
C ILE A 77 28.77 -0.53 -14.57
N GLN A 78 28.27 0.59 -15.11
CA GLN A 78 28.85 1.93 -14.92
C GLN A 78 28.26 2.62 -13.70
N LEU A 79 26.94 2.48 -13.49
CA LEU A 79 26.23 3.16 -12.40
C LEU A 79 26.52 2.52 -11.03
N LYS A 80 26.60 1.19 -10.97
CA LYS A 80 26.73 0.41 -9.74
C LYS A 80 27.97 0.79 -8.92
N PRO A 81 29.19 0.91 -9.47
CA PRO A 81 30.36 1.35 -8.70
C PRO A 81 30.18 2.74 -8.09
N MET A 82 29.55 3.68 -8.80
CA MET A 82 29.32 5.04 -8.34
C MET A 82 28.31 5.08 -7.19
N VAL A 83 27.20 4.33 -7.32
CA VAL A 83 26.17 4.22 -6.27
C VAL A 83 26.75 3.60 -5.01
N LEU A 84 27.52 2.50 -5.15
CA LEU A 84 28.17 1.86 -4.01
C LEU A 84 29.12 2.83 -3.29
N ALA A 85 29.90 3.61 -4.04
CA ALA A 85 30.79 4.63 -3.48
C ALA A 85 30.01 5.73 -2.73
N ALA A 86 28.92 6.24 -3.31
CA ALA A 86 28.09 7.28 -2.70
C ALA A 86 27.44 6.81 -1.39
N ILE A 87 26.91 5.58 -1.34
CA ILE A 87 26.33 5.00 -0.12
C ILE A 87 27.43 4.79 0.94
N MET A 88 28.59 4.25 0.56
CA MET A 88 29.70 4.07 1.50
C MET A 88 30.19 5.41 2.08
N ASP A 89 30.40 6.42 1.24
CA ASP A 89 30.82 7.75 1.69
C ASP A 89 29.80 8.39 2.64
N HIS A 90 28.51 8.25 2.34
CA HIS A 90 27.45 8.74 3.23
C HIS A 90 27.57 8.14 4.63
N TYR A 91 27.59 6.81 4.75
CA TYR A 91 27.67 6.15 6.05
C TYR A 91 29.02 6.33 6.74
N MET A 92 30.10 6.58 6.00
CA MET A 92 31.40 6.95 6.57
C MET A 92 31.41 8.39 7.08
N SER A 93 30.62 9.29 6.48
CA SER A 93 30.52 10.69 6.93
C SER A 93 29.74 10.87 8.23
N GLY A 94 28.94 9.88 8.63
CA GLY A 94 28.11 9.92 9.84
C GLY A 94 26.96 10.93 9.79
N MET A 95 26.71 11.56 8.64
CA MET A 95 25.55 12.42 8.43
C MET A 95 24.25 11.60 8.45
N PRO A 96 23.12 12.18 8.87
CA PRO A 96 21.85 11.48 8.87
C PRO A 96 21.39 11.18 7.43
N VAL A 97 20.65 10.10 7.24
CA VAL A 97 20.09 9.73 5.93
C VAL A 97 19.05 10.76 5.48
N LEU A 98 18.25 11.30 6.39
CA LEU A 98 17.31 12.41 6.16
C LEU A 98 17.65 13.61 7.05
N ASN A 99 17.52 14.82 6.50
CA ASN A 99 17.66 16.06 7.26
C ASN A 99 16.30 16.38 7.92
N GLY A 100 16.21 16.21 9.24
CA GLY A 100 14.98 16.40 10.01
C GLY A 100 14.14 15.12 10.12
N ASP A 101 13.55 14.91 11.30
CA ASP A 101 12.76 13.71 11.61
C ASP A 101 11.57 13.54 10.67
N THR A 102 11.41 12.30 10.23
CA THR A 102 10.33 11.73 9.42
C THR A 102 10.07 12.34 8.04
N PRO A 103 9.98 11.51 6.99
CA PRO A 103 9.81 12.01 5.63
C PRO A 103 8.41 12.59 5.40
N LYS A 104 8.36 13.76 4.77
CA LYS A 104 7.12 14.34 4.23
C LYS A 104 6.56 13.46 3.12
N THR A 105 5.40 12.88 3.37
CA THR A 105 4.35 12.66 2.38
C THR A 105 3.96 14.01 1.78
N SER A 106 4.24 14.18 0.47
CA SER A 106 3.77 15.27 -0.40
C SER A 106 3.76 16.69 0.22
N GLY A 107 4.85 17.45 -0.01
CA GLY A 107 4.89 18.90 0.15
C GLY A 107 5.23 19.38 1.57
N SER A 108 6.05 20.43 1.68
CA SER A 108 6.08 21.21 2.91
C SER A 108 4.73 21.90 3.10
N TYR A 109 3.97 21.47 4.10
CA TYR A 109 2.80 22.19 4.59
C TYR A 109 3.20 23.63 4.96
N SER A 110 2.31 24.58 4.71
CA SER A 110 2.45 25.93 5.26
C SER A 110 2.42 25.87 6.79
N GLU A 111 2.84 26.94 7.49
CA GLU A 111 2.74 26.98 8.96
C GLU A 111 1.31 26.76 9.48
N ASP A 112 0.30 27.12 8.67
CA ASP A 112 -1.10 26.90 9.01
C ASP A 112 -1.54 25.47 8.72
N ASP A 113 -1.13 24.90 7.59
CA ASP A 113 -1.44 23.49 7.27
C ASP A 113 -0.70 22.51 8.19
N GLN A 114 0.49 22.88 8.67
CA GLN A 114 1.24 22.05 9.60
C GLN A 114 0.50 21.89 10.92
N LYS A 115 -0.18 22.94 11.42
CA LYS A 115 -1.03 22.85 12.62
C LYS A 115 -2.20 21.88 12.40
N ILE A 116 -2.74 21.83 11.19
CA ILE A 116 -3.81 20.90 10.82
C ILE A 116 -3.28 19.47 10.82
N VAL A 117 -2.13 19.24 10.20
CA VAL A 117 -1.47 17.92 10.16
C VAL A 117 -1.13 17.44 11.57
N ASP A 118 -0.54 18.30 12.40
CA ASP A 118 -0.19 17.97 13.79
C ASP A 118 -1.45 17.59 14.58
N ALA A 119 -2.56 18.35 14.41
CA ALA A 119 -3.84 18.03 15.03
C ALA A 119 -4.42 16.69 14.54
N ILE A 120 -4.29 16.37 13.26
CA ILE A 120 -4.72 15.08 12.69
C ILE A 120 -3.90 13.94 13.28
N VAL A 121 -2.56 14.06 13.30
CA VAL A 121 -1.65 13.03 13.82
C VAL A 121 -1.88 12.80 15.31
N GLU A 122 -2.06 13.87 16.10
CA GLU A 122 -2.40 13.79 17.51
C GLU A 122 -3.76 13.10 17.71
N LEU A 123 -4.79 13.45 16.93
CA LEU A 123 -6.10 12.83 17.06
C LEU A 123 -6.08 11.33 16.69
N VAL A 124 -5.34 10.98 15.63
CA VAL A 124 -5.19 9.59 15.20
C VAL A 124 -4.52 8.77 16.31
N SER A 125 -3.43 9.24 16.88
CA SER A 125 -2.69 8.51 17.93
C SER A 125 -3.40 8.47 19.29
N THR A 126 -4.08 9.55 19.67
CA THR A 126 -4.67 9.67 21.02
C THR A 126 -6.09 9.13 21.12
N ARG A 127 -6.83 9.11 20.00
CA ARG A 127 -8.25 8.75 20.01
C ARG A 127 -8.61 7.63 19.06
N VAL A 128 -8.02 7.60 17.87
CA VAL A 128 -8.38 6.60 16.86
C VAL A 128 -7.66 5.28 17.13
N GLN A 129 -6.32 5.29 17.23
CA GLN A 129 -5.52 4.09 17.50
C GLN A 129 -5.97 3.33 18.76
N PRO A 130 -6.25 3.96 19.91
CA PRO A 130 -6.68 3.24 21.11
C PRO A 130 -8.05 2.57 20.97
N GLN A 131 -8.94 3.12 20.13
CA GLN A 131 -10.24 2.52 19.83
C GLN A 131 -10.09 1.34 18.88
N LEU A 132 -9.23 1.46 17.87
CA LEU A 132 -8.99 0.38 16.90
C LEU A 132 -8.18 -0.78 17.48
N ALA A 133 -7.24 -0.50 18.38
CA ALA A 133 -6.45 -1.52 19.06
C ALA A 133 -7.33 -2.46 19.93
N GLN A 134 -8.47 -1.96 20.45
CA GLN A 134 -9.46 -2.79 21.16
C GLN A 134 -10.21 -3.73 20.22
N ASP A 135 -10.40 -3.30 18.97
CA ASP A 135 -11.09 -4.05 17.91
C ASP A 135 -10.10 -4.90 17.07
N GLY A 136 -8.82 -4.94 17.45
CA GLY A 136 -7.80 -5.78 16.81
C GLY A 136 -7.23 -5.26 15.49
N GLY A 137 -7.35 -3.95 15.21
CA GLY A 137 -6.76 -3.29 14.05
C GLY A 137 -5.83 -2.14 14.44
N ASP A 138 -5.06 -1.66 13.46
CA ASP A 138 -4.19 -0.49 13.60
C ASP A 138 -4.41 0.50 12.44
N VAL A 139 -4.13 1.77 12.70
CA VAL A 139 -4.20 2.85 11.71
C VAL A 139 -3.07 3.85 11.91
N ALA A 140 -2.51 4.32 10.80
CA ALA A 140 -1.47 5.33 10.76
C ALA A 140 -1.87 6.48 9.84
N PHE A 141 -1.44 7.69 10.17
CA PHE A 141 -1.55 8.81 9.26
C PHE A 141 -0.54 8.65 8.12
N LYS A 142 -1.01 8.77 6.87
CA LYS A 142 -0.16 8.78 5.69
C LYS A 142 0.04 10.21 5.19
N SER A 143 -1.01 10.91 4.77
CA SER A 143 -0.87 12.24 4.15
C SER A 143 -2.11 13.12 4.34
N TYR A 144 -1.96 14.43 4.12
CA TYR A 144 -3.04 15.40 4.01
C TYR A 144 -2.88 16.22 2.74
N ASP A 145 -3.97 16.40 1.98
CA ASP A 145 -4.03 17.33 0.86
C ASP A 145 -4.85 18.56 1.29
N PRO A 146 -4.21 19.73 1.52
CA PRO A 146 -4.90 20.94 1.93
C PRO A 146 -5.84 21.51 0.86
N SER A 147 -5.56 21.26 -0.43
CA SER A 147 -6.37 21.77 -1.54
C SER A 147 -7.73 21.05 -1.60
N GLU A 148 -7.72 19.76 -1.30
CA GLU A 148 -8.92 18.92 -1.30
C GLU A 148 -9.52 18.71 0.10
N GLY A 149 -8.79 19.02 1.16
CA GLY A 149 -9.13 18.63 2.53
C GLY A 149 -9.16 17.11 2.70
N LEU A 150 -8.31 16.38 1.97
CA LEU A 150 -8.30 14.91 1.94
C LEU A 150 -7.22 14.38 2.89
N VAL A 151 -7.61 13.56 3.86
CA VAL A 151 -6.66 12.81 4.71
C VAL A 151 -6.52 11.39 4.18
N THR A 152 -5.30 10.90 4.03
CA THR A 152 -5.03 9.49 3.74
C THR A 152 -4.50 8.81 4.98
N LEU A 153 -5.13 7.71 5.38
CA LEU A 153 -4.72 6.86 6.49
C LEU A 153 -4.37 5.47 5.97
N GLU A 154 -3.36 4.84 6.54
CA GLU A 154 -3.02 3.43 6.29
C GLU A 154 -3.61 2.55 7.40
N MET A 155 -4.22 1.43 7.06
CA MET A 155 -4.85 0.50 8.02
C MET A 155 -4.36 -0.94 7.85
N ASP A 156 -4.06 -1.62 8.96
CA ASP A 156 -3.76 -3.07 8.98
C ASP A 156 -4.84 -3.87 8.24
N SER A 157 -4.42 -4.86 7.45
CA SER A 157 -5.24 -5.94 6.89
C SER A 157 -6.29 -6.55 7.84
N ARG A 158 -6.05 -6.58 9.16
CA ARG A 158 -7.01 -7.00 10.20
C ARG A 158 -8.05 -5.93 10.53
N GLY A 159 -7.70 -4.66 10.33
CA GLY A 159 -8.63 -3.54 10.29
C GLY A 159 -9.51 -3.53 9.03
N LEU A 160 -9.15 -4.32 8.00
CA LEU A 160 -9.96 -4.59 6.82
C LEU A 160 -10.71 -5.95 6.84
N SER A 161 -10.37 -6.88 7.74
CA SER A 161 -11.24 -8.04 8.01
C SER A 161 -12.45 -7.56 8.82
N THR A 162 -13.52 -7.24 8.10
CA THR A 162 -14.66 -6.39 8.50
C THR A 162 -15.11 -6.55 9.97
N PRO A 163 -15.08 -5.46 10.75
CA PRO A 163 -16.07 -4.37 10.66
C PRO A 163 -15.49 -3.00 10.20
N ALA A 164 -14.84 -2.96 9.02
CA ALA A 164 -14.09 -1.80 8.53
C ALA A 164 -14.96 -0.59 8.14
N PHE A 165 -16.10 -0.76 7.45
CA PHE A 165 -16.85 0.40 6.93
C PHE A 165 -17.48 1.28 8.03
N GLY A 166 -18.08 0.66 9.06
CA GLY A 166 -18.61 1.40 10.20
C GLY A 166 -17.51 2.10 11.01
N THR A 167 -16.34 1.47 11.12
CA THR A 167 -15.17 2.04 11.79
C THR A 167 -14.57 3.18 10.97
N GLN A 168 -14.40 3.03 9.66
CA GLN A 168 -13.97 4.09 8.75
C GLN A 168 -14.88 5.32 8.82
N ILE A 169 -16.21 5.12 8.84
CA ILE A 169 -17.18 6.22 9.03
C ILE A 169 -16.98 6.89 10.40
N LYS A 170 -16.76 6.13 11.48
CA LYS A 170 -16.50 6.69 12.81
C LYS A 170 -15.19 7.48 12.85
N ILE A 171 -14.14 6.99 12.23
CA ILE A 171 -12.84 7.66 12.11
C ILE A 171 -13.00 8.96 11.33
N GLU A 172 -13.64 8.90 10.17
CA GLU A 172 -13.91 10.05 9.32
C GLU A 172 -14.74 11.11 10.06
N ASN A 173 -15.82 10.71 10.75
CA ASN A 173 -16.62 11.63 11.54
C ASN A 173 -15.85 12.24 12.72
N THR A 174 -14.97 11.46 13.36
CA THR A 174 -14.12 11.94 14.46
C THR A 174 -13.14 12.98 13.96
N LEU A 175 -12.48 12.73 12.82
CA LEU A 175 -11.57 13.68 12.18
C LEU A 175 -12.30 14.96 11.76
N LYS A 176 -13.44 14.85 11.06
CA LYS A 176 -14.25 16.01 10.65
C LYS A 176 -14.75 16.86 11.82
N HIS A 177 -15.07 16.23 12.95
CA HIS A 177 -15.57 16.95 14.12
C HIS A 177 -14.47 17.77 14.82
N HIS A 178 -13.25 17.23 14.86
CA HIS A 178 -12.13 17.85 15.57
C HIS A 178 -11.22 18.70 14.68
N VAL A 179 -11.23 18.47 13.36
CA VAL A 179 -10.44 19.17 12.35
C VAL A 179 -11.37 19.55 11.18
N PRO A 180 -12.05 20.71 11.24
CA PRO A 180 -13.03 21.15 10.24
C PRO A 180 -12.50 21.25 8.80
N GLU A 181 -11.19 21.37 8.63
CA GLU A 181 -10.49 21.45 7.35
C GLU A 181 -10.40 20.09 6.64
N VAL A 182 -10.71 18.99 7.34
CA VAL A 182 -10.86 17.66 6.75
C VAL A 182 -12.24 17.51 6.12
N LYS A 183 -12.28 17.32 4.80
CA LYS A 183 -13.51 17.12 4.02
C LYS A 183 -13.82 15.65 3.76
N ARG A 184 -12.79 14.81 3.65
CA ARG A 184 -12.92 13.36 3.40
C ARG A 184 -11.68 12.59 3.87
N VAL A 185 -11.85 11.30 4.12
CA VAL A 185 -10.75 10.40 4.51
C VAL A 185 -10.67 9.22 3.54
N ARG A 186 -9.48 8.98 2.99
CA ARG A 186 -9.13 7.80 2.20
C ARG A 186 -8.38 6.82 3.08
N PHE A 187 -8.73 5.54 2.97
CA PHE A 187 -8.06 4.47 3.67
C PHE A 187 -7.30 3.61 2.68
N GLU A 188 -6.01 3.44 2.91
CA GLU A 188 -5.14 2.55 2.15
C GLU A 188 -4.76 1.37 3.03
N ARG A 189 -4.48 0.21 2.42
CA ARG A 189 -4.04 -0.96 3.18
C ARG A 189 -2.61 -0.72 3.65
N MET A 190 -2.31 -0.99 4.92
CA MET A 190 -0.96 -1.32 5.37
C MET A 190 -0.63 -2.64 4.71
N ILE A 191 0.08 -2.59 3.60
CA ILE A 191 0.57 -3.78 2.94
C ILE A 191 1.98 -3.99 3.49
N ASP A 192 2.22 -5.11 4.18
CA ASP A 192 3.57 -5.65 4.23
C ASP A 192 4.02 -5.80 2.76
N GLU A 193 5.13 -5.16 2.38
CA GLU A 193 5.69 -5.13 1.01
C GLU A 193 5.88 -6.54 0.37
N ALA A 194 5.63 -7.63 1.11
CA ALA A 194 5.62 -9.01 0.62
C ALA A 194 4.31 -9.46 -0.07
N ALA A 195 3.19 -8.73 0.04
CA ALA A 195 1.88 -9.19 -0.46
C ALA A 195 1.24 -8.31 -1.56
N ALA A 196 1.91 -7.25 -2.03
CA ALA A 196 1.42 -6.39 -3.11
C ALA A 196 2.30 -6.41 -4.35
N GLU A 197 2.36 -7.55 -5.03
CA GLU A 197 2.63 -7.58 -6.46
C GLU A 197 1.34 -7.23 -7.22
N THR A 198 0.98 -5.95 -7.24
CA THR A 198 -0.05 -5.43 -8.18
C THR A 198 0.54 -5.09 -9.55
N THR A 199 1.82 -5.40 -9.78
CA THR A 199 2.51 -5.24 -11.08
C THR A 199 2.50 -6.49 -11.95
N ASP A 200 2.08 -7.66 -11.43
CA ASP A 200 2.01 -8.92 -12.18
C ASP A 200 0.57 -9.37 -12.53
N ARG A 201 -0.43 -8.49 -12.31
CA ARG A 201 -1.85 -8.76 -12.59
C ARG A 201 -2.46 -7.63 -13.42
N PRO A 202 -2.13 -7.52 -14.72
CA PRO A 202 -2.70 -6.49 -15.60
C PRO A 202 -4.24 -6.54 -15.63
N GLY A 203 -4.83 -7.70 -15.31
CA GLY A 203 -6.26 -7.89 -15.18
C GLY A 203 -6.96 -6.99 -14.18
N LEU A 204 -6.30 -6.62 -13.08
CA LEU A 204 -6.86 -5.73 -12.05
C LEU A 204 -6.94 -4.25 -12.48
N GLN A 205 -6.28 -3.88 -13.58
CA GLN A 205 -6.30 -2.52 -14.12
C GLN A 205 -7.39 -2.32 -15.19
N THR A 206 -8.23 -3.33 -15.40
CA THR A 206 -9.31 -3.29 -16.39
C THR A 206 -10.56 -2.61 -15.84
N ASP A 207 -11.37 -2.00 -16.71
CA ASP A 207 -12.67 -1.42 -16.36
C ASP A 207 -13.61 -2.48 -15.78
N GLU A 208 -13.49 -3.73 -16.25
CA GLU A 208 -14.20 -4.88 -15.70
C GLU A 208 -13.83 -5.11 -14.23
N ALA A 209 -12.53 -5.13 -13.90
CA ALA A 209 -12.07 -5.33 -12.53
C ALA A 209 -12.56 -4.23 -11.60
N GLU A 210 -12.51 -2.96 -12.02
CA GLU A 210 -13.03 -1.84 -11.22
C GLU A 210 -14.54 -2.02 -10.94
N ARG A 211 -15.33 -2.37 -11.96
CA ARG A 211 -16.77 -2.61 -11.80
C ARG A 211 -17.08 -3.79 -10.89
N ILE A 212 -16.30 -4.87 -10.97
CA ILE A 212 -16.45 -6.02 -10.08
C ILE A 212 -16.10 -5.64 -8.65
N GLN A 213 -15.00 -4.91 -8.42
CA GLN A 213 -14.61 -4.44 -7.08
C GLN A 213 -15.71 -3.59 -6.46
N VAL A 214 -16.24 -2.61 -7.19
CA VAL A 214 -17.36 -1.77 -6.72
C VAL A 214 -18.58 -2.62 -6.38
N LEU A 215 -18.93 -3.63 -7.20
CA LEU A 215 -20.05 -4.53 -6.91
C LEU A 215 -19.81 -5.36 -5.63
N LEU A 216 -18.61 -5.95 -5.51
CA LEU A 216 -18.22 -6.74 -4.34
C LEU A 216 -18.37 -5.91 -3.06
N GLU A 217 -17.90 -4.66 -3.09
CA GLU A 217 -17.94 -3.76 -1.93
C GLU A 217 -19.34 -3.24 -1.60
N THR A 218 -20.10 -2.82 -2.62
CA THR A 218 -21.36 -2.08 -2.40
C THR A 218 -22.58 -2.96 -2.26
N ARG A 219 -22.53 -4.22 -2.71
CA ARG A 219 -23.69 -5.14 -2.68
C ARG A 219 -23.40 -6.49 -2.08
N ILE A 220 -22.37 -7.18 -2.57
CA ILE A 220 -22.15 -8.59 -2.22
C ILE A 220 -21.61 -8.73 -0.80
N ASN A 221 -20.51 -8.04 -0.46
CA ASN A 221 -19.92 -8.09 0.88
C ASN A 221 -20.91 -7.68 1.99
N PRO A 222 -21.72 -6.61 1.84
CA PRO A 222 -22.78 -6.30 2.80
C PRO A 222 -23.78 -7.44 3.02
N ALA A 223 -24.12 -8.20 1.98
CA ALA A 223 -25.09 -9.30 2.08
C ALA A 223 -24.49 -10.54 2.77
N ILE A 224 -23.23 -10.89 2.50
CA ILE A 224 -22.58 -12.06 3.10
C ILE A 224 -21.94 -11.79 4.47
N ALA A 225 -21.72 -10.51 4.82
CA ALA A 225 -21.17 -10.10 6.11
C ALA A 225 -22.04 -10.56 7.29
N ALA A 226 -23.36 -10.68 7.12
CA ALA A 226 -24.27 -11.22 8.14
C ALA A 226 -23.95 -12.66 8.56
N HIS A 227 -23.25 -13.41 7.68
CA HIS A 227 -22.75 -14.76 7.93
C HIS A 227 -21.25 -14.78 8.29
N GLY A 228 -20.66 -13.61 8.57
CA GLY A 228 -19.23 -13.46 8.85
C GLY A 228 -18.34 -13.73 7.64
N GLY A 229 -18.90 -13.81 6.44
CA GLY A 229 -18.20 -14.04 5.19
C GLY A 229 -17.70 -12.76 4.54
N TYR A 230 -16.67 -12.89 3.70
CA TYR A 230 -16.13 -11.80 2.90
C TYR A 230 -15.59 -12.35 1.58
N ILE A 231 -15.60 -11.54 0.52
CA ILE A 231 -15.03 -11.87 -0.78
C ILE A 231 -14.25 -10.69 -1.37
N SER A 232 -13.09 -10.99 -1.96
CA SER A 232 -12.23 -10.05 -2.67
C SER A 232 -11.99 -10.50 -4.11
N LEU A 233 -11.72 -9.54 -5.00
CA LEU A 233 -11.24 -9.82 -6.35
C LEU A 233 -9.72 -9.97 -6.33
N ILE A 234 -9.22 -11.05 -6.92
CA ILE A 234 -7.80 -11.41 -6.98
C ILE A 234 -7.20 -11.06 -8.34
N ASP A 235 -7.93 -11.32 -9.42
CA ASP A 235 -7.53 -10.98 -10.79
C ASP A 235 -8.71 -11.08 -11.78
N VAL A 236 -8.54 -10.52 -12.98
CA VAL A 236 -9.44 -10.72 -14.12
C VAL A 236 -8.61 -11.11 -15.34
N GLN A 237 -8.81 -12.32 -15.87
CA GLN A 237 -8.12 -12.77 -17.08
C GLN A 237 -9.14 -13.09 -18.16
N GLY A 238 -9.20 -12.23 -19.18
CA GLY A 238 -10.18 -12.35 -20.26
C GLY A 238 -11.62 -12.26 -19.72
N ASP A 239 -12.37 -13.34 -19.85
CA ASP A 239 -13.77 -13.48 -19.41
C ASP A 239 -13.89 -14.09 -18.00
N THR A 240 -12.78 -14.30 -17.30
CA THR A 240 -12.75 -15.04 -16.03
C THR A 240 -12.29 -14.14 -14.89
N ALA A 241 -13.12 -14.01 -13.86
CA ALA A 241 -12.79 -13.32 -12.62
C ALA A 241 -12.33 -14.31 -11.55
N TYR A 242 -11.18 -14.06 -10.93
CA TYR A 242 -10.65 -14.86 -9.82
C TYR A 242 -10.95 -14.15 -8.52
N VAL A 243 -11.56 -14.84 -7.58
CA VAL A 243 -12.01 -14.29 -6.31
C VAL A 243 -11.51 -15.14 -5.15
N GLU A 244 -11.31 -14.51 -4.01
CA GLU A 244 -10.94 -15.18 -2.78
C GLU A 244 -11.98 -14.85 -1.72
N MET A 245 -12.37 -15.86 -0.95
CA MET A 245 -13.34 -15.77 0.10
C MET A 245 -12.68 -15.98 1.46
N ALA A 246 -13.05 -15.16 2.43
CA ALA A 246 -12.52 -15.20 3.77
C ALA A 246 -13.64 -15.30 4.82
N GLY A 247 -13.25 -15.56 6.07
CA GLY A 247 -14.16 -15.63 7.21
C GLY A 247 -15.11 -16.83 7.13
N GLY A 248 -16.39 -16.61 7.43
CA GLY A 248 -17.43 -17.63 7.41
C GLY A 248 -17.61 -18.33 6.05
N CYS A 249 -17.21 -17.70 4.95
CA CYS A 249 -17.26 -18.29 3.61
C CYS A 249 -16.11 -19.27 3.35
N GLN A 250 -14.98 -19.16 4.06
CA GLN A 250 -13.80 -19.98 3.81
C GLN A 250 -14.01 -21.44 4.26
N GLY A 251 -14.74 -21.66 5.35
CA GLY A 251 -14.98 -23.00 5.93
C GLY A 251 -16.42 -23.53 5.77
N CYS A 252 -17.28 -22.86 5.00
CA CYS A 252 -18.69 -23.23 4.87
C CYS A 252 -18.91 -24.32 3.81
N GLY A 253 -19.57 -25.42 4.15
CA GLY A 253 -19.96 -26.47 3.20
C GLY A 253 -20.97 -26.04 2.12
N MET A 254 -21.51 -24.81 2.23
CA MET A 254 -22.38 -24.18 1.23
C MET A 254 -21.69 -23.06 0.44
N ALA A 255 -20.40 -22.80 0.66
CA ALA A 255 -19.65 -21.73 0.01
C ALA A 255 -19.74 -21.80 -1.53
N ASP A 256 -19.62 -23.01 -2.08
CA ASP A 256 -19.79 -23.27 -3.52
C ASP A 256 -21.17 -22.85 -4.06
N ALA A 257 -22.23 -23.04 -3.28
CA ALA A 257 -23.58 -22.66 -3.67
C ALA A 257 -23.77 -21.14 -3.61
N THR A 258 -23.28 -20.48 -2.56
CA THR A 258 -23.30 -19.02 -2.43
C THR A 258 -22.52 -18.34 -3.57
N LEU A 259 -21.36 -18.91 -3.93
CA LEU A 259 -20.56 -18.42 -5.03
C LEU A 259 -21.29 -18.60 -6.38
N LYS A 260 -21.65 -19.84 -6.74
CA LYS A 260 -22.21 -20.15 -8.07
C LYS A 260 -23.64 -19.65 -8.28
N GLN A 261 -24.45 -19.62 -7.22
CA GLN A 261 -25.88 -19.28 -7.33
C GLN A 261 -26.19 -17.84 -6.92
N GLY A 262 -25.26 -17.14 -6.27
CA GLY A 262 -25.42 -15.75 -5.85
C GLY A 262 -24.40 -14.82 -6.50
N ILE A 263 -23.14 -14.92 -6.03
CA ILE A 263 -22.06 -13.98 -6.36
C ILE A 263 -21.77 -13.99 -7.87
N GLU A 264 -21.63 -15.17 -8.47
CA GLU A 264 -21.36 -15.32 -9.90
C GLU A 264 -22.50 -14.74 -10.75
N VAL A 265 -23.76 -14.91 -10.33
CA VAL A 265 -24.93 -14.36 -11.04
C VAL A 265 -24.93 -12.83 -10.98
N GLU A 266 -24.65 -12.25 -9.81
CA GLU A 266 -24.56 -10.80 -9.65
C GLU A 266 -23.41 -10.20 -10.46
N ILE A 267 -22.22 -10.81 -10.43
CA ILE A 267 -21.06 -10.37 -11.21
C ILE A 267 -21.38 -10.40 -12.70
N LYS A 268 -21.95 -11.49 -13.22
CA LYS A 268 -22.35 -11.62 -14.62
C LYS A 268 -23.41 -10.61 -15.04
N SER A 269 -24.33 -10.28 -14.14
CA SER A 269 -25.38 -9.28 -14.39
C SER A 269 -24.78 -7.86 -14.49
N ALA A 270 -23.83 -7.54 -13.60
CA ALA A 270 -23.20 -6.22 -13.57
C ALA A 270 -22.11 -6.05 -14.63
N VAL A 271 -21.40 -7.13 -14.99
CA VAL A 271 -20.28 -7.16 -15.94
C VAL A 271 -20.49 -8.34 -16.91
N PRO A 272 -21.31 -8.17 -17.97
CA PRO A 272 -21.70 -9.27 -18.87
C PRO A 272 -20.56 -9.88 -19.69
N THR A 273 -19.39 -9.24 -19.71
CA THR A 273 -18.16 -9.76 -20.36
C THR A 273 -17.49 -10.86 -19.56
N ILE A 274 -17.84 -11.02 -18.27
CA ILE A 274 -17.35 -12.11 -17.43
C ILE A 274 -18.24 -13.33 -17.64
N GLU A 275 -17.68 -14.42 -18.16
CA GLU A 275 -18.36 -15.70 -18.35
C GLU A 275 -18.16 -16.65 -17.16
N ARG A 276 -17.13 -16.45 -16.33
CA ARG A 276 -16.78 -17.35 -15.24
C ARG A 276 -16.26 -16.61 -14.01
N VAL A 277 -16.61 -17.11 -12.84
CA VAL A 277 -16.03 -16.68 -11.56
C VAL A 277 -15.39 -17.90 -10.90
N LEU A 278 -14.09 -17.82 -10.60
CA LEU A 278 -13.31 -18.90 -10.01
C LEU A 278 -12.85 -18.53 -8.62
N ASP A 279 -13.11 -19.43 -7.68
CA ASP A 279 -12.61 -19.35 -6.32
C ASP A 279 -11.16 -19.84 -6.24
N VAL A 280 -10.28 -19.04 -5.65
CA VAL A 280 -8.88 -19.42 -5.37
C VAL A 280 -8.60 -19.63 -3.88
N THR A 281 -9.65 -19.60 -3.04
CA THR A 281 -9.53 -19.77 -1.59
C THR A 281 -8.93 -21.12 -1.22
N ASP A 282 -7.97 -21.12 -0.31
CA ASP A 282 -7.58 -22.34 0.39
C ASP A 282 -8.62 -22.70 1.45
N HIS A 283 -9.64 -23.46 1.06
CA HIS A 283 -10.70 -23.94 1.96
C HIS A 283 -10.20 -24.95 3.02
N ALA A 284 -9.00 -25.49 2.87
CA ALA A 284 -8.40 -26.43 3.82
C ALA A 284 -7.50 -25.74 4.86
N GLY A 285 -6.96 -24.56 4.55
CA GLY A 285 -5.93 -23.86 5.34
C GLY A 285 -6.41 -22.95 6.49
N GLY A 286 -7.70 -22.92 6.82
CA GLY A 286 -8.29 -21.91 7.71
C GLY A 286 -7.99 -22.04 9.22
N THR A 287 -7.85 -20.90 9.90
CA THR A 287 -7.77 -20.76 11.38
C THR A 287 -9.12 -20.92 12.10
N ASN A 288 -10.19 -21.34 11.40
CA ASN A 288 -11.46 -21.75 12.01
C ASN A 288 -12.05 -22.98 11.32
N PRO A 289 -11.48 -24.18 11.55
CA PRO A 289 -11.93 -25.41 10.92
C PRO A 289 -13.13 -25.96 11.71
N TYR A 290 -14.31 -25.37 11.58
CA TYR A 290 -15.51 -26.07 12.01
C TYR A 290 -15.95 -27.03 10.92
N TYR A 291 -15.29 -28.19 10.88
CA TYR A 291 -15.92 -29.50 10.66
C TYR A 291 -14.93 -30.60 11.05
N SER A 292 -14.93 -30.98 12.33
CA SER A 292 -14.40 -32.28 12.75
C SER A 292 -15.56 -33.18 13.14
N GLY A 293 -15.86 -34.15 12.27
CA GLY A 293 -16.33 -35.47 12.68
C GLY A 293 -17.82 -35.78 12.49
N TYR A 294 -18.05 -36.70 11.53
CA TYR A 294 -19.01 -37.81 11.50
C TYR A 294 -20.50 -37.58 11.79
#